data_AF-A0A4V2AIF8-F1
#
_entry.id   AF-A0A4V2AIF8-F1
#
_cell.length_a   1.000
_cell.length_b   1.000
_cell.length_c   1.000
_cell.angle_alpha   90.00
_cell.angle_beta   90.00
_cell.angle_gamma   90.00
#
_symmetry.space_group_name_H-M   'P 1'
#
loop_
_entity.id
_entity.type
_entity.pdbx_description
1 polymer ?
#
loop_
_entity_poly.entity_id
_entity_poly.type
_entity_poly.pdbx_seq_one_letter_code
_entity_poly.pdbx_strand_id
1 'polypeptide(L)'
;MTARGMGYVLALGALVSSACGASTEDTGKPSDAQAFPAAFAKRVCASVARCCAHQSYDVDLAQCEKGLEADLARELAEYDGLRVSFDPAAAEACIADYANAACLEGPTEGYNVKRNCNLMFRGLVEPGGDCRKTDECRVEGGRSAQCADDVCALGSEPPAGAEEGAACGGTCKNERSDRSACVSASALFEDPAPDPSLPPCFTSDGLHCSGSAGARTCQPLVAEGGSCAGSSQGCKPGTFCDPETRVCEAQTDSGQCDSERDACASSSVCDLEAGRCVVVGSSNGEGCDENGDCRSGYCNPSSVCQEPLDASSCSSVELN
;
A
#
# COMPACT_ATOMS: atom_id res chain seq x y z
N MET A 1 61.42 59.55 -9.24
CA MET A 1 62.06 59.94 -7.97
C MET A 1 61.12 60.85 -7.20
N THR A 2 60.40 60.32 -6.23
CA THR A 2 59.99 60.99 -4.99
C THR A 2 59.31 59.94 -4.11
N ALA A 3 59.91 59.70 -2.95
CA ALA A 3 59.42 58.84 -1.88
C ALA A 3 58.39 59.56 -1.00
N ARG A 4 57.65 58.77 -0.19
CA ARG A 4 56.83 59.04 1.02
C ARG A 4 55.42 58.44 0.84
N GLY A 5 54.83 57.70 1.77
CA GLY A 5 55.24 57.41 3.14
C GLY A 5 54.30 56.38 3.79
N MET A 6 54.78 55.85 4.92
CA MET A 6 54.06 55.01 5.89
C MET A 6 52.74 55.62 6.34
N GLY A 7 51.74 54.75 6.53
CA GLY A 7 50.51 55.02 7.27
C GLY A 7 49.92 53.72 7.80
N TYR A 8 50.39 53.28 8.97
CA TYR A 8 49.73 52.27 9.79
C TYR A 8 48.48 52.89 10.43
N VAL A 9 47.31 52.27 10.25
CA VAL A 9 46.20 52.39 11.20
C VAL A 9 45.74 50.98 11.53
N LEU A 10 46.11 50.55 12.74
CA LEU A 10 45.50 49.45 13.47
C LEU A 10 44.11 49.90 13.93
N ALA A 11 43.07 49.18 13.51
CA ALA A 11 41.75 49.23 14.15
C ALA A 11 41.43 47.82 14.67
N LEU A 12 41.71 47.63 15.95
CA LEU A 12 41.10 46.61 16.80
C LEU A 12 39.60 46.88 16.92
N GLY A 13 38.78 45.83 16.87
CA GLY A 13 37.50 45.80 17.58
C GLY A 13 36.30 45.35 16.75
N ALA A 14 36.04 44.04 16.75
CA ALA A 14 34.79 43.45 17.22
C ALA A 14 34.80 41.95 16.87
N LEU A 15 35.03 41.10 17.88
CA LEU A 15 34.65 39.69 17.83
C LEU A 15 33.13 39.64 17.73
N VAL A 16 32.60 39.51 16.52
CA VAL A 16 31.19 39.21 16.32
C VAL A 16 31.02 37.71 16.63
N SER A 17 30.72 37.43 17.88
CA SER A 17 30.12 36.16 18.31
C SER A 17 28.65 36.15 17.87
N SER A 18 28.38 36.09 16.56
CA SER A 18 27.04 35.81 16.05
C SER A 18 26.95 34.31 15.82
N ALA A 19 26.41 33.65 16.85
CA ALA A 19 25.81 32.34 16.87
C ALA A 19 25.75 31.63 15.51
N CYS A 20 26.47 30.51 15.40
CA CYS A 20 25.98 29.38 14.61
C CYS A 20 24.64 28.97 15.22
N GLY A 21 23.57 29.67 14.86
CA GLY A 21 22.22 29.13 14.92
C GLY A 21 22.25 27.97 13.97
N ALA A 22 22.44 26.76 14.50
CA ALA A 22 21.96 25.57 13.84
C ALA A 22 20.46 25.84 13.66
N SER A 23 20.10 26.37 12.49
CA SER A 23 18.75 26.22 11.98
C SER A 23 18.55 24.72 12.01
N THR A 24 17.93 24.23 13.08
CA THR A 24 17.29 22.93 13.09
C THR A 24 16.44 22.97 11.86
N GLU A 25 16.94 22.35 10.78
CA GLU A 25 16.18 22.14 9.57
C GLU A 25 14.88 21.54 10.05
N ASP A 26 13.83 22.33 9.95
CA ASP A 26 12.50 21.91 10.31
C ASP A 26 12.23 20.71 9.40
N THR A 27 12.39 19.52 9.97
CA THR A 27 12.40 18.26 9.21
C THR A 27 11.03 17.97 8.60
N GLY A 28 10.05 18.88 8.80
CA GLY A 28 8.71 18.76 8.24
C GLY A 28 7.98 17.55 8.81
N LYS A 29 8.38 17.08 10.00
CA LYS A 29 7.73 15.97 10.67
C LYS A 29 6.44 16.48 11.32
N PRO A 30 5.30 15.83 11.07
CA PRO A 30 4.04 16.26 11.67
C PRO A 30 4.05 15.97 13.17
N SER A 31 3.90 17.00 14.01
CA SER A 31 3.84 16.84 15.47
C SER A 31 2.47 16.37 15.97
N ASP A 32 1.43 16.62 15.18
CA ASP A 32 0.03 16.40 15.49
C ASP A 32 -0.78 16.30 14.18
N ALA A 33 -2.07 15.96 14.32
CA ALA A 33 -2.98 15.78 13.20
C ALA A 33 -3.19 17.09 12.41
N GLN A 34 -3.12 18.25 13.06
CA GLN A 34 -3.30 19.55 12.40
C GLN A 34 -2.09 19.93 11.54
N ALA A 35 -0.88 19.55 11.96
CA ALA A 35 0.35 19.75 11.20
C ALA A 35 0.53 18.72 10.06
N PHE A 36 -0.19 17.60 10.09
CA PHE A 36 -0.05 16.52 9.10
C PHE A 36 -0.31 16.94 7.65
N PRO A 37 -1.42 17.61 7.30
CA PRO A 37 -1.71 17.98 5.92
C PRO A 37 -0.59 18.79 5.27
N ALA A 38 -0.06 19.80 5.96
CA ALA A 38 1.03 20.64 5.46
C ALA A 38 2.34 19.85 5.29
N ALA A 39 2.69 19.01 6.28
CA ALA A 39 3.87 18.15 6.21
C ALA A 39 3.81 17.15 5.06
N PHE A 40 2.66 16.50 4.89
CA PHE A 40 2.39 15.57 3.81
C PHE A 40 2.47 16.26 2.46
N ALA A 41 1.73 17.35 2.29
CA ALA A 41 1.66 18.09 1.04
C ALA A 41 3.04 18.55 0.58
N LYS A 42 3.82 19.17 1.46
CA LYS A 42 5.19 19.59 1.19
C LYS A 42 6.07 18.44 0.72
N ARG A 43 6.05 17.31 1.43
CA ARG A 43 6.94 16.18 1.12
C ARG A 43 6.55 15.47 -0.18
N VAL A 44 5.27 15.24 -0.40
CA VAL A 44 4.75 14.57 -1.60
C VAL A 44 4.93 15.47 -2.82
N CYS A 45 4.53 16.75 -2.76
CA CYS A 45 4.72 17.71 -3.85
C CYS A 45 6.20 17.90 -4.21
N ALA A 46 7.10 17.95 -3.22
CA ALA A 46 8.54 18.00 -3.50
C ALA A 46 9.05 16.71 -4.19
N SER A 47 8.42 15.55 -3.93
CA SER A 47 8.75 14.32 -4.65
C SER A 47 8.26 14.38 -6.09
N VAL A 48 6.98 14.71 -6.29
CA VAL A 48 6.36 14.89 -7.61
C VAL A 48 7.16 15.88 -8.46
N ALA A 49 7.53 17.04 -7.91
CA ALA A 49 8.32 18.04 -8.62
C ALA A 49 9.70 17.52 -9.06
N ARG A 50 10.36 16.68 -8.25
CA ARG A 50 11.61 16.02 -8.69
C ARG A 50 11.36 15.07 -9.85
N CYS A 51 10.30 14.26 -9.80
CA CYS A 51 9.95 13.35 -10.90
C CYS A 51 9.63 14.15 -12.18
N CYS A 52 8.83 15.21 -12.08
CA CYS A 52 8.47 16.12 -13.19
C CYS A 52 9.70 16.82 -13.78
N ALA A 53 10.66 17.25 -12.95
CA ALA A 53 11.88 17.91 -13.42
C ALA A 53 12.75 17.00 -14.31
N HIS A 54 12.78 15.69 -14.04
CA HIS A 54 13.47 14.71 -14.91
C HIS A 54 12.88 14.66 -16.32
N GLN A 55 11.61 15.03 -16.47
CA GLN A 55 10.88 15.08 -17.73
C GLN A 55 10.80 16.51 -18.30
N SER A 56 11.54 17.48 -17.74
CA SER A 56 11.54 18.90 -18.14
C SER A 56 10.21 19.63 -17.90
N TYR A 57 9.51 19.27 -16.83
CA TYR A 57 8.30 19.98 -16.39
C TYR A 57 8.50 20.72 -15.07
N ASP A 58 8.03 21.95 -15.06
CA ASP A 58 7.95 22.78 -13.86
C ASP A 58 6.60 22.55 -13.17
N VAL A 59 6.64 22.12 -11.92
CA VAL A 59 5.46 22.01 -11.06
C VAL A 59 5.35 23.29 -10.24
N ASP A 60 4.16 23.91 -10.22
CA ASP A 60 3.86 24.94 -9.23
C ASP A 60 3.74 24.27 -7.84
N LEU A 61 4.87 24.19 -7.15
CA LEU A 61 4.98 23.60 -5.82
C LEU A 61 4.00 24.25 -4.84
N ALA A 62 3.80 25.56 -4.92
CA ALA A 62 2.92 26.26 -3.99
C ALA A 62 1.45 25.90 -4.22
N GLN A 63 1.03 25.76 -5.49
CA GLN A 63 -0.31 25.31 -5.82
C GLN A 63 -0.55 23.84 -5.45
N CYS A 64 0.43 22.97 -5.72
CA CYS A 64 0.38 21.56 -5.31
C CYS A 64 0.24 21.43 -3.79
N GLU A 65 1.11 22.11 -3.03
CA GLU A 65 1.10 22.06 -1.57
C GLU A 65 -0.24 22.54 -1.01
N LYS A 66 -0.73 23.68 -1.51
CA LYS A 66 -1.99 24.26 -1.05
C LYS A 66 -3.20 23.38 -1.30
N GLY A 67 -3.31 22.76 -2.48
CA GLY A 67 -4.46 21.90 -2.78
C GLY A 67 -4.44 20.62 -1.95
N LEU A 68 -3.27 19.96 -1.85
CA LEU A 68 -3.14 18.68 -1.17
C LEU A 68 -3.29 18.85 0.35
N GLU A 69 -2.81 19.97 0.89
CA GLU A 69 -3.07 20.36 2.27
C GLU A 69 -4.58 20.56 2.52
N ALA A 70 -5.29 21.25 1.62
CA ALA A 70 -6.72 21.50 1.77
C ALA A 70 -7.56 20.21 1.71
N ASP A 71 -7.22 19.30 0.81
CA ASP A 71 -7.91 18.01 0.65
C ASP A 71 -7.73 17.14 1.90
N LEU A 72 -6.49 16.99 2.36
CA LEU A 72 -6.20 16.22 3.57
C LEU A 72 -6.79 16.89 4.82
N ALA A 73 -6.76 18.21 4.93
CA ALA A 73 -7.40 18.90 6.06
C ALA A 73 -8.91 18.62 6.10
N ARG A 74 -9.57 18.54 4.95
CA ARG A 74 -10.99 18.19 4.83
C ARG A 74 -11.26 16.74 5.23
N GLU A 75 -10.43 15.80 4.82
CA GLU A 75 -10.54 14.39 5.24
C GLU A 75 -10.29 14.22 6.75
N LEU A 76 -9.26 14.89 7.28
CA LEU A 76 -8.93 14.84 8.70
C LEU A 76 -9.99 15.46 9.59
N ALA A 77 -10.78 16.40 9.08
CA ALA A 77 -11.93 16.94 9.82
C ALA A 77 -12.97 15.86 10.16
N GLU A 78 -12.97 14.70 9.49
CA GLU A 78 -13.83 13.57 9.88
C GLU A 78 -13.41 12.89 11.19
N TYR A 79 -12.17 13.12 11.63
CA TYR A 79 -11.64 12.62 12.90
C TYR A 79 -11.89 13.59 14.06
N ASP A 80 -12.39 14.79 13.78
CA ASP A 80 -12.73 15.76 14.82
C ASP A 80 -13.84 15.21 15.73
N GLY A 81 -13.52 15.13 17.02
CA GLY A 81 -14.45 14.60 18.04
C GLY A 81 -14.52 13.08 18.10
N LEU A 82 -13.75 12.35 17.29
CA LEU A 82 -13.51 10.92 17.50
C LEU A 82 -12.51 10.71 18.65
N ARG A 83 -12.64 9.60 19.36
CA ARG A 83 -11.69 9.19 20.40
C ARG A 83 -10.53 8.43 19.80
N VAL A 84 -9.65 9.15 19.12
CA VAL A 84 -8.41 8.66 18.53
C VAL A 84 -7.20 9.43 19.05
N SER A 85 -6.03 8.80 19.02
CA SER A 85 -4.74 9.45 19.23
C SER A 85 -3.97 9.46 17.92
N PHE A 86 -3.40 10.62 17.59
CA PHE A 86 -2.46 10.74 16.48
C PHE A 86 -1.10 10.12 16.87
N ASP A 87 -0.49 9.37 15.95
CA ASP A 87 0.86 8.83 16.06
C ASP A 87 1.79 9.51 15.05
N PRO A 88 2.64 10.47 15.48
CA PRO A 88 3.59 11.17 14.63
C PRO A 88 4.54 10.27 13.85
N ALA A 89 4.95 9.12 14.42
CA ALA A 89 5.89 8.23 13.77
C ALA A 89 5.22 7.43 12.64
N ALA A 90 3.98 6.98 12.85
CA ALA A 90 3.20 6.33 11.80
C ALA A 90 2.84 7.33 10.68
N ALA A 91 2.53 8.58 11.04
CA ALA A 91 2.31 9.65 10.09
C ALA A 91 3.56 9.96 9.24
N GLU A 92 4.75 10.00 9.84
CA GLU A 92 6.01 10.15 9.11
C GLU A 92 6.25 8.98 8.13
N ALA A 93 5.97 7.74 8.55
CA ALA A 93 6.08 6.57 7.69
C ALA A 93 5.10 6.64 6.49
N CYS A 94 3.85 7.01 6.75
CA CYS A 94 2.84 7.26 5.72
C CYS A 94 3.31 8.29 4.68
N ILE A 95 3.84 9.43 5.14
CA ILE A 95 4.40 10.47 4.26
C ILE A 95 5.55 9.92 3.41
N ALA A 96 6.44 9.13 4.01
CA ALA A 96 7.58 8.55 3.30
C ALA A 96 7.13 7.57 2.20
N ASP A 97 6.15 6.70 2.49
CA ASP A 97 5.62 5.74 1.51
C ASP A 97 4.95 6.43 0.34
N TYR A 98 4.10 7.44 0.61
CA TYR A 98 3.47 8.23 -0.44
C TYR A 98 4.50 8.99 -1.27
N ALA A 99 5.50 9.61 -0.63
CA ALA A 99 6.53 10.35 -1.36
C ALA A 99 7.40 9.44 -2.22
N ASN A 100 7.66 8.19 -1.80
CA ASN A 100 8.39 7.21 -2.59
C ASN A 100 7.54 6.67 -3.75
N ALA A 101 6.25 6.43 -3.53
CA ALA A 101 5.31 5.98 -4.55
C ALA A 101 4.91 7.08 -5.56
N ALA A 102 5.06 8.35 -5.18
CA ALA A 102 4.72 9.49 -6.04
C ALA A 102 5.57 9.61 -7.31
N CYS A 103 6.77 8.98 -7.35
CA CYS A 103 7.48 8.76 -8.61
C CYS A 103 7.11 7.39 -9.18
N LEU A 104 6.57 7.40 -10.40
CA LEU A 104 5.99 6.25 -11.14
C LEU A 104 6.97 5.12 -11.49
N GLU A 105 8.24 5.22 -11.08
CA GLU A 105 9.22 4.14 -11.18
C GLU A 105 9.26 3.24 -9.93
N GLY A 106 8.55 3.62 -8.85
CA GLY A 106 8.40 2.78 -7.66
C GLY A 106 7.37 1.67 -7.87
N PRO A 107 7.55 0.47 -7.29
CA PRO A 107 6.51 -0.55 -7.31
C PRO A 107 5.25 0.01 -6.64
N THR A 108 4.17 0.14 -7.42
CA THR A 108 2.84 0.56 -6.96
C THR A 108 2.16 -0.57 -6.17
N GLU A 109 2.76 -0.98 -5.06
CA GLU A 109 2.04 -1.73 -4.04
C GLU A 109 1.10 -0.75 -3.29
N GLY A 110 0.01 -0.35 -3.95
CA GLY A 110 -1.01 0.56 -3.38
C GLY A 110 -1.59 0.08 -2.05
N TYR A 111 -1.39 -1.20 -1.71
CA TYR A 111 -1.74 -1.80 -0.42
C TYR A 111 -0.93 -1.26 0.77
N ASN A 112 0.38 -1.00 0.61
CA ASN A 112 1.23 -0.57 1.73
C ASN A 112 0.94 0.89 2.13
N VAL A 113 0.63 1.71 1.13
CA VAL A 113 0.30 3.12 1.27
C VAL A 113 -0.94 3.32 2.16
N LYS A 114 -2.03 2.58 1.89
CA LYS A 114 -3.22 2.61 2.76
C LYS A 114 -2.95 2.09 4.16
N ARG A 115 -2.14 1.02 4.31
CA ARG A 115 -1.85 0.41 5.61
C ARG A 115 -1.19 1.39 6.57
N ASN A 116 -0.09 2.03 6.17
CA ASN A 116 0.67 2.88 7.07
C ASN A 116 -0.04 4.20 7.38
N CYS A 117 -0.81 4.74 6.44
CA CYS A 117 -1.62 5.93 6.70
C CYS A 117 -2.79 5.64 7.64
N ASN A 118 -3.40 4.45 7.58
CA ASN A 118 -4.42 4.05 8.55
C ASN A 118 -3.86 3.90 9.99
N LEU A 119 -2.55 3.72 10.16
CA LEU A 119 -1.92 3.59 11.47
C LEU A 119 -1.62 4.94 12.16
N MET A 120 -1.80 6.07 11.46
CA MET A 120 -1.54 7.40 12.03
C MET A 120 -2.59 7.82 13.06
N PHE A 121 -3.79 7.22 13.03
CA PHE A 121 -4.81 7.38 14.06
C PHE A 121 -5.02 6.05 14.78
N ARG A 122 -4.90 6.08 16.11
CA ARG A 122 -5.12 4.92 16.96
C ARG A 122 -6.37 5.11 17.80
N GLY A 123 -7.33 4.21 17.67
CA GLY A 123 -8.50 4.19 18.53
C GLY A 123 -8.14 4.13 20.01
N LEU A 124 -8.85 4.92 20.83
CA LEU A 124 -8.65 5.01 22.28
C LEU A 124 -9.74 4.27 23.07
N VAL A 125 -10.83 3.86 22.43
CA VAL A 125 -11.95 3.20 23.08
C VAL A 125 -11.62 1.73 23.28
N GLU A 126 -11.58 1.32 24.53
CA GLU A 126 -11.40 -0.07 24.96
C GLU A 126 -12.46 -1.01 24.37
N PRO A 127 -12.14 -2.29 24.13
CA PRO A 127 -13.15 -3.31 23.87
C PRO A 127 -14.25 -3.31 24.95
N GLY A 128 -15.51 -3.29 24.52
CA GLY A 128 -16.69 -3.15 25.38
C GLY A 128 -17.11 -1.70 25.67
N GLY A 129 -16.33 -0.70 25.26
CA GLY A 129 -16.69 0.72 25.39
C GLY A 129 -17.56 1.22 24.24
N ASP A 130 -18.37 2.24 24.50
CA ASP A 130 -19.25 2.84 23.49
C ASP A 130 -18.45 3.46 22.34
N CYS A 131 -18.88 3.36 21.10
CA CYS A 131 -18.25 3.90 19.90
C CYS A 131 -19.26 4.44 18.90
N ARG A 132 -18.80 5.30 17.99
CA ARG A 132 -19.58 5.84 16.86
C ARG A 132 -18.98 5.43 15.52
N LYS A 133 -17.66 5.30 15.46
CA LYS A 133 -16.92 4.79 14.29
C LYS A 133 -15.93 3.71 14.72
N THR A 134 -15.64 2.80 13.79
CA THR A 134 -14.63 1.74 13.99
C THR A 134 -13.26 2.31 14.36
N ASP A 135 -12.89 3.48 13.81
CA ASP A 135 -11.57 4.10 14.06
C ASP A 135 -11.37 4.52 15.52
N GLU A 136 -12.45 4.69 16.29
CA GLU A 136 -12.36 4.98 17.73
C GLU A 136 -11.93 3.75 18.54
N CYS A 137 -12.12 2.54 18.01
CA CYS A 137 -11.90 1.31 18.73
C CYS A 137 -10.43 0.93 18.78
N ARG A 138 -9.93 0.67 19.99
CA ARG A 138 -8.55 0.26 20.21
C ARG A 138 -8.35 -1.19 19.77
N VAL A 139 -7.36 -1.41 18.92
CA VAL A 139 -6.85 -2.74 18.57
C VAL A 139 -6.03 -3.32 19.72
N GLU A 140 -6.22 -4.61 20.01
CA GLU A 140 -5.51 -5.32 21.07
C GLU A 140 -5.06 -6.71 20.61
N GLY A 141 -3.83 -7.11 20.99
CA GLY A 141 -3.32 -8.46 20.71
C GLY A 141 -3.24 -8.80 19.21
N GLY A 142 -3.04 -7.80 18.34
CA GLY A 142 -3.02 -8.00 16.88
C GLY A 142 -4.40 -8.28 16.26
N ARG A 143 -5.48 -8.14 17.03
CA ARG A 143 -6.86 -8.29 16.55
C ARG A 143 -7.35 -6.94 16.02
N SER A 144 -8.07 -6.97 14.90
CA SER A 144 -8.83 -5.80 14.46
C SER A 144 -9.91 -5.47 15.49
N ALA A 145 -10.26 -4.19 15.58
CA ALA A 145 -11.39 -3.73 16.38
C ALA A 145 -12.44 -3.16 15.42
N GLN A 146 -13.72 -3.31 15.77
CA GLN A 146 -14.83 -2.78 15.01
C GLN A 146 -15.85 -2.14 15.95
N CYS A 147 -16.51 -1.09 15.48
CA CYS A 147 -17.65 -0.54 16.19
C CYS A 147 -18.91 -1.29 15.73
N ALA A 148 -19.49 -2.12 16.61
CA ALA A 148 -20.67 -2.92 16.32
C ALA A 148 -21.72 -2.67 17.41
N ASP A 149 -22.95 -2.35 17.01
CA ASP A 149 -24.04 -1.99 17.93
C ASP A 149 -23.63 -0.89 18.92
N ASP A 150 -22.94 0.15 18.42
CA ASP A 150 -22.38 1.27 19.18
C ASP A 150 -21.38 0.85 20.28
N VAL A 151 -20.82 -0.36 20.22
CA VAL A 151 -19.82 -0.86 21.17
C VAL A 151 -18.58 -1.38 20.43
N CYS A 152 -17.40 -1.05 20.94
CA CYS A 152 -16.16 -1.57 20.40
C CYS A 152 -16.06 -3.07 20.67
N ALA A 153 -16.01 -3.87 19.62
CA ALA A 153 -15.76 -5.29 19.69
C ALA A 153 -14.42 -5.59 19.03
N LEU A 154 -13.61 -6.42 19.68
CA LEU A 154 -12.48 -7.03 18.98
C LEU A 154 -13.02 -8.06 18.00
N GLY A 155 -12.57 -8.00 16.75
CA GLY A 155 -12.76 -9.09 15.79
C GLY A 155 -12.27 -10.40 16.39
N SER A 156 -12.84 -11.52 15.95
CA SER A 156 -12.38 -12.85 16.38
C SER A 156 -10.86 -12.94 16.27
N GLU A 157 -10.22 -13.62 17.23
CA GLU A 157 -8.78 -13.85 17.15
C GLU A 157 -8.46 -14.40 15.75
N PRO A 158 -7.51 -13.80 15.02
CA PRO A 158 -7.10 -14.38 13.76
C PRO A 158 -6.69 -15.82 14.07
N PRO A 159 -7.23 -16.79 13.32
CA PRO A 159 -6.98 -18.17 13.66
C PRO A 159 -5.48 -18.37 13.59
N ALA A 160 -4.90 -18.96 14.63
CA ALA A 160 -3.49 -19.32 14.58
C ALA A 160 -3.28 -20.14 13.30
N GLY A 161 -2.27 -19.77 12.51
CA GLY A 161 -1.88 -20.57 11.37
C GLY A 161 -1.57 -21.98 11.83
N ALA A 162 -2.10 -22.99 11.13
CA ALA A 162 -1.70 -24.36 11.39
C ALA A 162 -0.23 -24.55 11.01
N GLU A 163 0.50 -25.28 11.85
CA GLU A 163 1.88 -25.67 11.60
C GLU A 163 1.96 -26.73 10.48
N GLU A 164 3.14 -26.91 9.90
CA GLU A 164 3.38 -27.97 8.91
C GLU A 164 2.95 -29.34 9.46
N GLY A 165 2.14 -30.07 8.67
CA GLY A 165 1.56 -31.36 9.02
C GLY A 165 0.29 -31.31 9.88
N ALA A 166 -0.08 -30.16 10.45
CA ALA A 166 -1.32 -30.03 11.22
C ALA A 166 -2.56 -30.03 10.32
N ALA A 167 -3.70 -30.49 10.84
CA ALA A 167 -4.97 -30.48 10.13
C ALA A 167 -5.40 -29.05 9.80
N CYS A 168 -5.93 -28.82 8.60
CA CYS A 168 -6.23 -27.48 8.10
C CYS A 168 -7.59 -27.36 7.40
N GLY A 169 -8.17 -26.16 7.47
CA GLY A 169 -9.45 -25.81 6.85
C GLY A 169 -9.33 -25.09 5.49
N GLY A 170 -8.15 -24.57 5.15
CA GLY A 170 -7.94 -23.81 3.90
C GLY A 170 -6.57 -23.15 3.81
N THR A 171 -6.30 -22.49 2.69
CA THR A 171 -5.10 -21.68 2.48
C THR A 171 -5.48 -20.21 2.50
N CYS A 172 -4.65 -19.35 3.09
CA CYS A 172 -4.85 -17.90 3.07
C CYS A 172 -3.66 -17.18 2.45
N LYS A 173 -3.93 -16.29 1.49
CA LYS A 173 -2.97 -15.29 1.02
C LYS A 173 -2.85 -14.22 2.12
N ASN A 174 -1.61 -13.80 2.42
CA ASN A 174 -1.24 -12.67 3.31
C ASN A 174 -1.25 -12.95 4.82
N GLU A 175 -0.74 -11.97 5.58
CA GLU A 175 -0.63 -12.00 7.04
C GLU A 175 -1.98 -12.27 7.72
N ARG A 176 -1.92 -12.86 8.92
CA ARG A 176 -3.04 -13.39 9.72
C ARG A 176 -4.27 -12.48 9.90
N SER A 177 -4.16 -11.19 9.60
CA SER A 177 -5.20 -10.18 9.80
C SER A 177 -6.33 -10.18 8.76
N ASP A 178 -6.14 -10.76 7.57
CA ASP A 178 -7.15 -10.68 6.50
C ASP A 178 -7.74 -12.05 6.13
N ARG A 179 -8.87 -12.39 6.75
CA ARG A 179 -9.62 -13.63 6.45
C ARG A 179 -10.29 -13.61 5.07
N SER A 180 -10.45 -12.43 4.46
CA SER A 180 -11.12 -12.28 3.16
C SER A 180 -10.32 -12.92 2.03
N ALA A 181 -9.01 -13.09 2.21
CA ALA A 181 -8.09 -13.65 1.22
C ALA A 181 -7.87 -15.17 1.35
N CYS A 182 -8.63 -15.83 2.22
CA CYS A 182 -8.60 -17.27 2.40
C CYS A 182 -9.36 -17.99 1.28
N VAL A 183 -8.64 -18.73 0.43
CA VAL A 183 -9.28 -19.73 -0.42
C VAL A 183 -9.25 -21.03 0.37
N SER A 184 -10.39 -21.35 0.96
CA SER A 184 -10.70 -22.72 1.31
C SER A 184 -10.59 -23.54 0.03
N ALA A 185 -9.57 -24.39 -0.06
CA ALA A 185 -9.27 -25.22 -1.22
C ALA A 185 -10.60 -25.74 -1.79
N SER A 186 -11.01 -25.22 -2.94
CA SER A 186 -12.14 -25.71 -3.73
C SER A 186 -13.54 -25.75 -3.05
N ALA A 187 -13.80 -24.91 -2.04
CA ALA A 187 -15.00 -25.00 -1.19
C ALA A 187 -16.38 -24.84 -1.87
N LEU A 188 -16.45 -24.54 -3.17
CA LEU A 188 -17.74 -24.55 -3.87
C LEU A 188 -18.13 -25.94 -4.39
N PHE A 189 -17.21 -26.91 -4.45
CA PHE A 189 -17.46 -28.21 -5.09
C PHE A 189 -16.91 -29.43 -4.36
N GLU A 190 -16.19 -29.26 -3.25
CA GLU A 190 -15.73 -30.40 -2.44
C GLU A 190 -16.81 -30.84 -1.44
N ASP A 191 -17.25 -32.10 -1.58
CA ASP A 191 -18.06 -32.80 -0.58
C ASP A 191 -17.16 -33.80 0.17
N PRO A 192 -16.98 -33.65 1.50
CA PRO A 192 -17.54 -32.62 2.38
C PRO A 192 -16.82 -31.27 2.29
N ALA A 193 -17.60 -30.21 2.53
CA ALA A 193 -17.08 -28.85 2.66
C ALA A 193 -15.97 -28.78 3.72
N PRO A 194 -14.95 -27.91 3.54
CA PRO A 194 -13.91 -27.72 4.54
C PRO A 194 -14.50 -27.39 5.90
N ASP A 195 -13.95 -27.99 6.95
CA ASP A 195 -14.37 -27.75 8.32
C ASP A 195 -13.91 -26.33 8.75
N PRO A 196 -14.83 -25.38 8.93
CA PRO A 196 -14.48 -24.00 9.28
C PRO A 196 -13.89 -23.87 10.69
N SER A 197 -13.94 -24.94 11.50
CA SER A 197 -13.30 -24.98 12.82
C SER A 197 -11.80 -25.27 12.76
N LEU A 198 -11.29 -25.77 11.63
CA LEU A 198 -9.87 -26.02 11.44
C LEU A 198 -9.11 -24.72 11.09
N PRO A 199 -7.91 -24.52 11.65
CA PRO A 199 -7.07 -23.38 11.31
C PRO A 199 -6.64 -23.41 9.82
N PRO A 200 -6.43 -22.25 9.19
CA PRO A 200 -5.88 -22.19 7.85
C PRO A 200 -4.35 -22.33 7.86
N CYS A 201 -3.79 -22.63 6.69
CA CYS A 201 -2.37 -22.50 6.40
C CYS A 201 -2.11 -21.14 5.74
N PHE A 202 -1.04 -20.46 6.11
CA PHE A 202 -0.69 -19.17 5.53
C PHE A 202 0.44 -19.32 4.52
N THR A 203 0.27 -18.71 3.34
CA THR A 203 1.32 -18.72 2.30
C THR A 203 2.56 -17.92 2.74
N SER A 204 2.41 -16.96 3.66
CA SER A 204 3.52 -16.25 4.30
C SER A 204 4.42 -17.16 5.12
N ASP A 205 3.87 -18.25 5.64
CA ASP A 205 4.61 -19.28 6.39
C ASP A 205 5.18 -20.35 5.43
N GLY A 206 5.01 -20.17 4.12
CA GLY A 206 5.42 -21.12 3.10
C GLY A 206 4.55 -22.37 3.07
N LEU A 207 3.31 -22.31 3.57
CA LEU A 207 2.40 -23.45 3.69
C LEU A 207 1.11 -23.25 2.88
N HIS A 208 0.51 -24.36 2.45
CA HIS A 208 -0.84 -24.44 1.91
C HIS A 208 -1.58 -25.66 2.45
N CYS A 209 -2.90 -25.61 2.44
CA CYS A 209 -3.74 -26.73 2.89
C CYS A 209 -3.98 -27.72 1.75
N SER A 210 -3.52 -28.96 1.93
CA SER A 210 -3.60 -30.01 0.89
C SER A 210 -3.93 -31.38 1.48
N GLY A 211 -4.52 -32.25 0.64
CA GLY A 211 -4.99 -33.58 1.01
C GLY A 211 -6.45 -33.81 0.59
N SER A 212 -6.94 -35.03 0.80
CA SER A 212 -8.34 -35.35 0.58
C SER A 212 -9.24 -34.77 1.68
N ALA A 213 -10.51 -34.56 1.37
CA ALA A 213 -11.49 -34.08 2.34
C ALA A 213 -11.48 -34.95 3.63
N GLY A 214 -11.35 -34.30 4.79
CA GLY A 214 -11.20 -34.96 6.09
C GLY A 214 -9.78 -35.39 6.49
N ALA A 215 -8.80 -35.28 5.59
CA ALA A 215 -7.39 -35.60 5.86
C ALA A 215 -6.43 -34.50 5.36
N ARG A 216 -6.94 -33.27 5.23
CA ARG A 216 -6.16 -32.10 4.80
C ARG A 216 -5.18 -31.68 5.89
N THR A 217 -3.95 -31.39 5.48
CA THR A 217 -2.89 -30.90 6.36
C THR A 217 -2.14 -29.73 5.73
N CYS A 218 -1.53 -28.89 6.54
CA CYS A 218 -0.64 -27.86 6.02
C CYS A 218 0.63 -28.50 5.46
N GLN A 219 0.90 -28.25 4.18
CA GLN A 219 2.04 -28.77 3.44
C GLN A 219 2.85 -27.60 2.86
N PRO A 220 4.16 -27.76 2.62
CA PRO A 220 4.98 -26.74 1.96
C PRO A 220 4.39 -26.29 0.62
N LEU A 221 4.53 -25.00 0.27
CA LEU A 221 4.14 -24.49 -1.05
C LEU A 221 4.84 -25.26 -2.18
N VAL A 222 4.05 -25.59 -3.19
CA VAL A 222 4.47 -26.42 -4.33
C VAL A 222 5.32 -25.58 -5.28
N ALA A 223 6.52 -26.09 -5.61
CA ALA A 223 7.40 -25.46 -6.59
C ALA A 223 6.88 -25.67 -8.03
N GLU A 224 7.42 -24.89 -8.97
CA GLU A 224 7.19 -25.10 -10.40
C GLU A 224 7.39 -26.56 -10.82
N GLY A 225 6.47 -27.08 -11.62
CA GLY A 225 6.43 -28.49 -12.05
C GLY A 225 5.82 -29.47 -11.03
N GLY A 226 5.51 -29.02 -9.81
CA GLY A 226 4.84 -29.84 -8.80
C GLY A 226 3.32 -29.88 -8.98
N SER A 227 2.67 -30.97 -8.56
CA SER A 227 1.22 -31.11 -8.67
C SER A 227 0.48 -30.25 -7.65
N CYS A 228 -0.62 -29.62 -8.08
CA CYS A 228 -1.44 -28.72 -7.29
C CYS A 228 -2.94 -29.08 -7.37
N ALA A 229 -3.70 -28.73 -6.33
CA ALA A 229 -5.10 -29.12 -6.20
C ALA A 229 -6.09 -28.19 -6.95
N GLY A 230 -5.65 -27.45 -7.98
CA GLY A 230 -6.48 -26.51 -8.75
C GLY A 230 -6.71 -25.15 -8.13
N SER A 231 -5.89 -24.75 -7.15
CA SER A 231 -5.86 -23.39 -6.62
C SER A 231 -4.43 -22.89 -6.66
N SER A 232 -4.23 -21.73 -7.28
CA SER A 232 -2.92 -21.09 -7.40
C SER A 232 -2.30 -20.71 -6.05
N GLN A 233 -3.09 -20.64 -4.97
CA GLN A 233 -2.58 -20.41 -3.61
C GLN A 233 -1.66 -21.52 -3.08
N GLY A 234 -1.71 -22.72 -3.66
CA GLY A 234 -0.82 -23.82 -3.26
C GLY A 234 0.58 -23.74 -3.84
N CYS A 235 0.77 -22.91 -4.87
CA CYS A 235 2.03 -22.77 -5.59
C CYS A 235 2.90 -21.67 -4.97
N LYS A 236 4.23 -21.75 -5.17
CA LYS A 236 5.17 -20.72 -4.70
C LYS A 236 4.92 -19.37 -5.38
N PRO A 237 5.30 -18.23 -4.75
CA PRO A 237 5.22 -16.93 -5.39
C PRO A 237 5.89 -16.91 -6.78
N GLY A 238 5.24 -16.29 -7.76
CA GLY A 238 5.67 -16.28 -9.16
C GLY A 238 5.20 -17.50 -9.98
N THR A 239 4.40 -18.39 -9.39
CA THR A 239 3.79 -19.54 -10.07
C THR A 239 2.29 -19.61 -9.81
N PHE A 240 1.55 -20.34 -10.64
CA PHE A 240 0.10 -20.54 -10.55
C PHE A 240 -0.27 -22.00 -10.80
N CYS A 241 -1.46 -22.42 -10.39
CA CYS A 241 -1.89 -23.81 -10.61
C CYS A 241 -2.68 -23.90 -11.92
N ASP A 242 -2.13 -24.55 -12.93
CA ASP A 242 -2.86 -24.79 -14.18
C ASP A 242 -4.07 -25.72 -13.91
N PRO A 243 -5.30 -25.30 -14.25
CA PRO A 243 -6.50 -26.05 -13.92
C PRO A 243 -6.65 -27.35 -14.72
N GLU A 244 -6.03 -27.42 -15.92
CA GLU A 244 -6.08 -28.57 -16.81
C GLU A 244 -5.01 -29.61 -16.44
N THR A 245 -3.75 -29.19 -16.30
CA THR A 245 -2.61 -30.07 -16.02
C THR A 245 -2.49 -30.39 -14.53
N ARG A 246 -3.07 -29.55 -13.65
CA ARG A 246 -2.94 -29.63 -12.19
C ARG A 246 -1.49 -29.61 -11.74
N VAL A 247 -0.70 -28.76 -12.38
CA VAL A 247 0.71 -28.52 -12.10
C VAL A 247 0.94 -27.03 -11.86
N CYS A 248 1.85 -26.70 -10.94
CA CYS A 248 2.29 -25.33 -10.73
C CYS A 248 3.18 -24.89 -11.90
N GLU A 249 2.76 -23.88 -12.65
CA GLU A 249 3.50 -23.34 -13.79
C GLU A 249 3.96 -21.90 -13.49
N ALA A 250 5.03 -21.47 -14.14
CA ALA A 250 5.52 -20.10 -13.99
C ALA A 250 4.47 -19.10 -14.50
N GLN A 251 4.23 -18.05 -13.72
CA GLN A 251 3.43 -16.93 -14.21
C GLN A 251 4.16 -16.24 -15.36
N THR A 252 3.42 -15.78 -16.35
CA THR A 252 4.01 -15.16 -17.55
C THR A 252 3.46 -13.76 -17.79
N ASP A 253 4.30 -12.87 -18.34
CA ASP A 253 3.85 -11.54 -18.77
C ASP A 253 2.98 -11.63 -20.03
N SER A 254 3.08 -12.74 -20.77
CA SER A 254 2.38 -13.02 -22.03
C SER A 254 2.16 -14.52 -22.21
N GLY A 255 0.97 -14.94 -22.62
CA GLY A 255 0.63 -16.36 -22.76
C GLY A 255 -0.88 -16.57 -22.76
N GLN A 256 -1.37 -17.80 -22.91
CA GLN A 256 -2.81 -18.08 -22.75
C GLN A 256 -3.23 -17.94 -21.28
N CYS A 257 -4.50 -17.55 -21.07
CA CYS A 257 -5.12 -17.55 -19.76
C CYS A 257 -6.65 -17.69 -19.92
N ASP A 258 -7.28 -18.39 -18.99
CA ASP A 258 -8.66 -18.88 -19.23
C ASP A 258 -9.71 -18.22 -18.34
N SER A 259 -9.32 -17.65 -17.19
CA SER A 259 -10.25 -16.93 -16.29
C SER A 259 -9.58 -16.37 -15.02
N GLU A 260 -8.45 -16.90 -14.60
CA GLU A 260 -7.77 -16.45 -13.38
C GLU A 260 -6.66 -15.45 -13.69
N ARG A 261 -6.64 -14.33 -12.93
CA ARG A 261 -5.48 -13.41 -12.89
C ARG A 261 -4.19 -14.14 -12.52
N ASP A 262 -4.30 -15.29 -11.87
CA ASP A 262 -3.18 -16.01 -11.33
C ASP A 262 -2.24 -16.57 -12.42
N ALA A 263 -2.68 -16.85 -13.67
CA ALA A 263 -1.78 -17.29 -14.75
C ALA A 263 -0.79 -16.20 -15.20
N CYS A 264 -1.17 -14.95 -14.98
CA CYS A 264 -0.41 -13.80 -15.41
C CYS A 264 0.56 -13.35 -14.30
N ALA A 265 1.73 -12.86 -14.71
CA ALA A 265 2.66 -12.24 -13.78
C ALA A 265 2.00 -11.06 -13.04
N SER A 266 2.57 -10.60 -11.93
CA SER A 266 2.05 -9.45 -11.18
C SER A 266 1.94 -8.17 -12.02
N SER A 267 2.66 -8.10 -13.14
CA SER A 267 2.64 -7.05 -14.16
C SER A 267 1.62 -7.27 -15.28
N SER A 268 0.85 -8.37 -15.28
CA SER A 268 -0.08 -8.75 -16.35
C SER A 268 -1.48 -9.16 -15.84
N VAL A 269 -2.53 -8.95 -16.65
CA VAL A 269 -3.90 -9.41 -16.38
C VAL A 269 -4.33 -10.33 -17.52
N CYS A 270 -5.26 -11.22 -17.20
CA CYS A 270 -5.88 -12.04 -18.21
C CYS A 270 -6.91 -11.21 -19.00
N ASP A 271 -6.63 -10.93 -20.27
CA ASP A 271 -7.65 -10.46 -21.21
C ASP A 271 -8.57 -11.65 -21.52
N LEU A 272 -9.75 -11.65 -20.89
CA LEU A 272 -10.72 -12.74 -20.99
C LEU A 272 -11.34 -12.88 -22.39
N GLU A 273 -11.35 -11.81 -23.18
CA GLU A 273 -11.87 -11.85 -24.55
C GLU A 273 -10.83 -12.44 -25.50
N ALA A 274 -9.56 -12.05 -25.32
CA ALA A 274 -8.46 -12.60 -26.11
C ALA A 274 -7.90 -13.94 -25.58
N GLY A 275 -8.30 -14.35 -24.37
CA GLY A 275 -7.81 -15.56 -23.69
C GLY A 275 -6.30 -15.55 -23.48
N ARG A 276 -5.72 -14.39 -23.14
CA ARG A 276 -4.27 -14.24 -23.00
C ARG A 276 -3.86 -13.22 -21.94
N CYS A 277 -2.74 -13.50 -21.28
CA CYS A 277 -2.07 -12.53 -20.45
C CYS A 277 -1.62 -11.35 -21.30
N VAL A 278 -2.16 -10.18 -20.98
CA VAL A 278 -1.71 -8.90 -21.48
C VAL A 278 -1.09 -8.18 -20.31
N VAL A 279 0.04 -7.51 -20.52
CA VAL A 279 0.63 -6.62 -19.51
C VAL A 279 -0.47 -5.70 -19.01
N VAL A 280 -0.69 -5.66 -17.68
CA VAL A 280 -1.81 -4.93 -17.10
C VAL A 280 -1.64 -3.53 -17.54
N GLY A 281 -2.62 -3.15 -18.32
CA GLY A 281 -3.17 -1.85 -18.37
C GLY A 281 -3.27 -1.35 -19.79
N SER A 282 -4.31 -0.57 -19.98
CA SER A 282 -4.60 0.06 -21.23
C SER A 282 -3.44 0.96 -21.60
N SER A 283 -3.02 0.84 -22.85
CA SER A 283 -2.05 1.77 -23.42
C SER A 283 -2.65 3.17 -23.37
N ASN A 284 -1.79 4.17 -23.35
CA ASN A 284 -2.26 5.54 -23.22
C ASN A 284 -3.17 5.89 -24.41
N GLY A 285 -4.37 6.39 -24.11
CA GLY A 285 -5.44 6.65 -25.06
C GLY A 285 -6.54 5.58 -25.11
N GLU A 286 -6.41 4.46 -24.41
CA GLU A 286 -7.46 3.42 -24.30
C GLU A 286 -8.37 3.64 -23.09
N GLY A 287 -9.57 3.06 -23.09
CA GLY A 287 -10.56 3.28 -22.02
C GLY A 287 -10.18 2.65 -20.67
N CYS A 288 -10.69 3.19 -19.57
CA CYS A 288 -10.48 2.68 -18.21
C CYS A 288 -11.61 3.08 -17.24
N ASP A 289 -11.72 2.37 -16.13
CA ASP A 289 -12.66 2.68 -15.05
C ASP A 289 -11.93 3.13 -13.77
N GLU A 290 -10.72 2.63 -13.53
CA GLU A 290 -9.87 3.02 -12.39
C GLU A 290 -8.37 3.03 -12.74
N ASN A 291 -7.54 3.67 -11.90
CA ASN A 291 -6.10 3.84 -12.17
C ASN A 291 -5.34 2.51 -12.35
N GLY A 292 -5.82 1.44 -11.71
CA GLY A 292 -5.26 0.11 -11.85
C GLY A 292 -5.44 -0.51 -13.24
N ASP A 293 -6.31 0.07 -14.07
CA ASP A 293 -6.57 -0.39 -15.43
C ASP A 293 -5.55 0.13 -16.45
N CYS A 294 -4.59 0.97 -16.07
CA CYS A 294 -3.67 1.64 -17.00
C CYS A 294 -2.27 1.08 -16.96
N ARG A 295 -1.65 0.91 -18.15
CA ARG A 295 -0.38 0.16 -18.29
C ARG A 295 0.73 0.78 -17.47
N SER A 296 0.66 2.08 -17.48
CA SER A 296 1.46 3.01 -16.75
C SER A 296 0.55 4.24 -16.60
N GLY A 297 0.53 4.84 -15.41
CA GLY A 297 -0.21 6.08 -15.17
C GLY A 297 -1.55 5.92 -14.47
N TYR A 298 -2.57 6.59 -14.98
CA TYR A 298 -3.85 6.74 -14.27
C TYR A 298 -5.03 6.81 -15.24
N CYS A 299 -6.21 6.50 -14.70
CA CYS A 299 -7.47 6.62 -15.40
C CYS A 299 -8.02 8.03 -15.21
N ASN A 300 -8.14 8.79 -16.29
CA ASN A 300 -8.63 10.17 -16.19
C ASN A 300 -10.17 10.22 -16.02
N PRO A 301 -10.76 11.39 -15.69
CA PRO A 301 -12.21 11.53 -15.51
C PRO A 301 -13.06 11.27 -16.78
N SER A 302 -12.41 11.16 -17.94
CA SER A 302 -13.05 10.79 -19.21
C SER A 302 -12.99 9.27 -19.47
N SER A 303 -12.61 8.47 -18.47
CA SER A 303 -12.48 7.01 -18.58
C SER A 303 -11.48 6.60 -19.65
N VAL A 304 -10.33 7.27 -19.73
CA VAL A 304 -9.23 6.94 -20.65
C VAL A 304 -7.89 6.90 -19.90
N CYS A 305 -7.12 5.83 -20.10
CA CYS A 305 -5.78 5.69 -19.60
C CYS A 305 -4.88 6.73 -20.20
N GLN A 306 -4.22 7.49 -19.33
CA GLN A 306 -3.20 8.43 -19.74
C GLN A 306 -1.85 7.97 -19.23
N GLU A 307 -0.81 8.43 -19.94
CA GLU A 307 0.56 8.18 -19.50
C GLU A 307 0.73 8.56 -18.04
N PRO A 308 1.63 7.87 -17.32
CA PRO A 308 2.09 8.28 -16.01
C PRO A 308 2.35 9.75 -16.03
N LEU A 309 1.42 10.50 -15.44
CA LEU A 309 1.31 11.95 -15.47
C LEU A 309 2.33 12.55 -16.46
N ASP A 310 2.05 12.37 -17.77
CA ASP A 310 2.82 13.01 -18.83
C ASP A 310 2.83 14.51 -18.52
N ALA A 311 3.93 15.19 -18.79
CA ALA A 311 4.02 16.63 -19.07
C ALA A 311 2.92 17.57 -18.60
N SER A 312 1.76 17.36 -19.22
CA SER A 312 0.50 18.03 -19.09
C SER A 312 -0.08 18.00 -17.68
N SER A 313 0.29 17.06 -16.83
CA SER A 313 -0.18 16.97 -15.44
C SER A 313 0.73 17.63 -14.42
N CYS A 314 2.01 17.81 -14.74
CA CYS A 314 2.83 18.81 -14.06
C CYS A 314 2.26 20.23 -14.27
N SER A 315 1.52 20.45 -15.37
CA SER A 315 0.71 21.68 -15.60
C SER A 315 -0.76 21.62 -15.12
N SER A 316 -1.27 20.46 -14.69
CA SER A 316 -2.69 20.25 -14.29
C SER A 316 -2.85 19.82 -12.84
N VAL A 317 -1.91 20.13 -11.94
CA VAL A 317 -2.14 20.05 -10.49
C VAL A 317 -3.12 21.17 -10.05
N GLU A 318 -4.30 21.19 -10.66
CA GLU A 318 -5.51 21.77 -10.10
C GLU A 318 -6.21 20.63 -9.36
N LEU A 319 -5.93 20.51 -8.06
CA LEU A 319 -6.56 19.54 -7.17
C LEU A 319 -8.06 19.88 -7.06
N ASN A 320 -8.91 18.93 -7.47
CA ASN A 320 -10.36 18.95 -7.26
C ASN A 320 -10.71 18.31 -5.91
#